data_AF-A0A7Y6K876-F1
#
_entry.id   AF-A0A7Y6K876-F1
#
_cell.length_a   1.000
_cell.length_b   1.000
_cell.length_c   1.000
_cell.angle_alpha   90.00
_cell.angle_beta   90.00
_cell.angle_gamma   90.00
#
_symmetry.space_group_name_H-M   'P 1'
#
loop_
_entity.id
_entity.type
_entity.pdbx_description
1 polymer ?
#
loop_
_entity_poly.entity_id
_entity_poly.type
_entity_poly.pdbx_seq_one_letter_code
_entity_poly.pdbx_strand_id
1 'polypeptide(L)' 'MTYHAVDWEAAAQEAAFDGLCFCMLSDGRFINRQAMPADTPRRCRFDPPAEFLSTLAACLADLTVTD' A
#
# COMPACT_ATOMS: atom_id res chain seq x y z
N MET A 1 -11.58 5.89 7.31
CA MET A 1 -10.24 5.42 6.88
C MET A 1 -9.43 6.67 6.54
N THR A 2 -8.67 7.20 7.51
CA THR A 2 -7.94 8.46 7.31
C THR A 2 -6.53 8.10 6.88
N TYR A 3 -6.23 8.28 5.60
CA TYR A 3 -4.90 8.04 5.05
C TYR A 3 -3.92 9.09 5.63
N HIS A 4 -3.18 8.71 6.66
CA HIS A 4 -2.12 9.54 7.24
C HIS A 4 -0.85 9.48 6.38
N ALA A 5 -0.91 9.98 5.16
CA ALA A 5 0.30 10.30 4.43
C ALA A 5 0.96 11.51 5.10
N VAL A 6 2.17 11.33 5.64
CA VAL A 6 2.91 12.37 6.38
C VAL A 6 3.42 13.47 5.44
N ASP A 7 3.54 13.16 4.16
CA ASP A 7 3.81 14.09 3.08
C ASP A 7 2.70 13.99 2.01
N TRP A 8 2.49 15.08 1.28
CA TRP A 8 1.49 15.12 0.20
C TRP A 8 1.88 14.20 -0.96
N GLU A 9 3.17 13.94 -1.12
CA GLU A 9 3.74 13.17 -2.22
C GLU A 9 3.43 11.68 -2.10
N ALA A 10 3.60 11.07 -0.92
CA ALA A 10 3.19 9.68 -0.68
C ALA A 10 1.66 9.52 -0.78
N ALA A 11 0.89 10.53 -0.36
CA ALA A 11 -0.56 10.52 -0.53
C ALA A 11 -0.95 10.49 -2.02
N ALA A 12 -0.29 11.31 -2.83
CA ALA A 12 -0.50 11.37 -4.26
C ALA A 12 -0.08 10.06 -4.95
N GLN A 13 1.05 9.47 -4.54
CA GLN A 13 1.55 8.20 -5.09
C GLN A 13 0.59 7.05 -4.80
N GLU A 14 0.09 6.91 -3.56
CA GLU A 14 -0.90 5.89 -3.22
C GLU A 14 -2.21 6.11 -3.98
N ALA A 15 -2.70 7.36 -4.06
CA ALA A 15 -3.89 7.68 -4.84
C ALA A 15 -3.71 7.38 -6.35
N ALA A 16 -2.53 7.59 -6.92
CA ALA A 16 -2.23 7.23 -8.30
C ALA A 16 -2.14 5.71 -8.48
N PHE A 17 -1.60 4.99 -7.49
CA PHE A 17 -1.57 3.52 -7.48
C PHE A 17 -2.98 2.92 -7.35
N ASP A 18 -3.89 3.56 -6.62
CA ASP A 18 -5.30 3.17 -6.55
C ASP A 18 -6.12 3.64 -7.77
N GLY A 19 -5.50 4.36 -8.71
CA GLY A 19 -6.15 4.88 -9.91
C GLY A 19 -7.10 6.05 -9.67
N LEU A 20 -6.98 6.72 -8.52
CA LEU A 20 -7.81 7.84 -8.08
C LEU A 20 -7.28 9.20 -8.57
N CYS A 21 -6.01 9.28 -8.96
CA CYS A 21 -5.40 10.47 -9.53
C CYS A 21 -4.27 10.15 -10.52
N PHE A 22 -3.63 11.20 -11.05
CA PHE A 22 -2.41 11.11 -11.85
C PHE A 22 -1.26 11.79 -11.11
N CYS A 23 -0.07 11.17 -11.09
CA CYS A 23 1.17 11.78 -10.62
C CYS A 23 2.02 12.21 -11.82
N MET A 24 2.63 13.40 -11.74
CA MET A 24 3.66 13.80 -12.69
C MET A 24 5.03 13.40 -12.12
N LEU A 25 5.79 12.62 -12.89
CA LEU A 25 7.17 12.28 -12.58
C LEU A 25 8.10 13.47 -12.86
N SER A 26 9.31 13.44 -12.31
CA SER A 26 10.34 14.48 -12.53
C SER A 26 10.76 14.65 -13.98
N ASP A 27 10.50 13.66 -14.84
CA ASP A 27 10.73 13.70 -16.29
C ASP A 27 9.52 14.22 -17.09
N GLY A 28 8.46 14.67 -16.40
CA GLY A 28 7.25 15.24 -17.00
C GLY A 28 6.20 14.22 -17.44
N ARG A 29 6.44 12.91 -17.25
CA ARG A 29 5.44 11.89 -17.57
C ARG A 29 4.34 11.85 -16.52
N PHE A 30 3.09 11.73 -16.96
CA PHE A 30 1.96 11.46 -16.08
C PHE A 30 1.74 9.95 -15.94
N ILE A 31 1.61 9.47 -14.72
CA ILE A 31 1.35 8.06 -14.40
C ILE A 31 0.13 7.89 -13.50
N ASN A 32 -0.60 6.81 -13.72
CA ASN A 32 -1.64 6.27 -12.84
C ASN A 32 -1.58 4.73 -12.89
N ARG A 33 -2.44 4.06 -12.12
CA ARG A 33 -2.50 2.59 -12.09
C ARG A 33 -2.67 1.90 -13.44
N GLN A 34 -3.37 2.53 -14.39
CA GLN A 34 -3.62 1.96 -15.72
C GLN A 34 -2.38 2.04 -16.62
N ALA A 35 -1.54 3.06 -16.42
CA ALA A 35 -0.26 3.21 -17.12
C ALA A 35 0.88 2.42 -16.46
N MET A 36 0.71 1.99 -15.21
CA MET A 36 1.67 1.16 -14.49
C MET A 36 1.63 -0.30 -14.98
N PRO A 37 2.80 -0.93 -15.23
CA PRO A 37 2.90 -2.38 -15.42
C PRO A 37 2.19 -3.15 -14.31
N ALA A 38 1.60 -4.31 -14.62
CA ALA A 38 0.84 -5.10 -13.66
C ALA A 38 1.68 -5.56 -12.45
N ASP A 39 2.98 -5.73 -12.66
CA ASP A 39 4.00 -6.13 -11.69
C ASP A 39 4.65 -4.95 -10.96
N THR A 40 4.13 -3.73 -11.13
CA THR A 40 4.64 -2.55 -10.41
C THR A 40 4.51 -2.78 -8.90
N PRO A 41 5.63 -2.84 -8.15
CA PRO A 41 5.58 -3.10 -6.72
C PRO A 41 4.95 -1.90 -6.00
N ARG A 42 3.87 -2.15 -5.26
CA ARG A 42 3.34 -1.19 -4.28
C ARG A 42 4.21 -1.22 -3.04
N ARG A 43 4.82 -0.10 -2.66
CA ARG A 43 5.55 0.04 -1.41
C ARG A 43 4.83 1.02 -0.50
N CYS A 44 3.71 0.58 0.07
CA CYS A 44 3.05 1.34 1.12
C CYS A 44 3.78 1.07 2.44
N ARG A 45 4.32 2.11 3.09
CA ARG A 45 5.02 1.96 4.38
C ARG A 45 4.09 1.49 5.52
N PHE A 46 2.78 1.58 5.31
CA PHE A 46 1.76 1.19 6.27
C PHE A 46 1.26 -0.23 6.02
N ASP A 47 1.61 -0.85 4.90
CA ASP A 47 1.34 -2.26 4.72
C ASP A 47 2.20 -3.02 5.72
N PRO A 48 1.59 -3.79 6.64
CA PRO A 48 2.37 -4.62 7.54
C PRO A 48 3.17 -5.65 6.72
N PRO A 49 4.40 -5.98 7.14
CA PRO A 49 5.17 -7.02 6.49
C PRO A 49 4.40 -8.35 6.46
N ALA A 50 4.58 -9.14 5.40
CA ALA A 50 3.85 -10.42 5.24
C ALA A 50 4.15 -11.40 6.40
N GLU A 51 5.36 -11.36 6.94
CA GLU A 51 5.75 -12.12 8.12
C GLU A 51 4.98 -11.69 9.37
N PHE A 52 4.69 -10.39 9.54
CA PHE A 52 3.93 -9.88 10.67
C PHE A 52 2.49 -10.41 10.64
N LEU A 53 1.85 -10.39 9.48
CA LEU A 53 0.50 -10.94 9.32
C LEU A 53 0.46 -12.45 9.57
N SER A 54 1.49 -13.17 9.12
CA SER A 54 1.63 -14.61 9.35
C SER A 54 1.78 -14.94 10.84
N THR A 55 2.60 -14.19 11.56
CA THR A 55 2.75 -14.31 13.01
C THR A 55 1.45 -13.96 13.75
N LEU A 56 0.77 -12.89 13.35
CA LEU A 56 -0.51 -12.49 13.94
C LEU A 56 -1.57 -13.60 13.78
N ALA A 57 -1.66 -14.18 12.59
CA ALA A 57 -2.60 -15.27 12.30
C ALA A 57 -2.32 -16.51 13.16
N ALA A 58 -1.05 -16.88 13.34
CA ALA A 58 -0.65 -18.00 14.20
C ALA A 58 -1.01 -17.74 15.68
N CYS A 59 -0.70 -16.54 16.21
CA CYS A 59 -1.05 -16.18 17.58
C CYS A 59 -2.57 -16.16 17.82
N LEU A 60 -3.36 -15.68 16.85
CA LEU A 60 -4.82 -15.70 16.93
C LEU A 60 -5.36 -17.14 16.89
N ALA A 61 -4.78 -18.02 16.08
CA ALA A 61 -5.16 -19.42 16.03
C ALA A 61 -4.92 -20.12 17.39
N ASP A 62 -3.78 -19.88 18.04
CA ASP A 62 -3.47 -20.43 19.35
C ASP A 62 -4.44 -19.95 20.45
N LEU A 63 -4.92 -18.70 20.37
CA LEU A 63 -5.91 -18.14 21.31
C LEU A 63 -7.31 -18.77 21.12
N THR A 64 -7.66 -19.20 19.90
CA THR A 64 -8.96 -19.83 19.61
C THR A 64 -9.04 -21.31 20.00
N VAL A 65 -7.93 -21.94 20.41
CA VAL A 65 -7.88 -23.35 20.84
C VAL A 65 -8.12 -23.52 22.35
N THR A 66 -8.22 -22.42 23.11
CA THR A 66 -8.42 -22.41 24.57
C THR A 66 -9.86 -22.20 25.07
N ASP A 67 -10.88 -22.52 24.26
CA ASP A 67 -12.30 -22.63 24.71
C ASP A 67 -12.82 -24.07 24.56
#